data_AF-A0A836ZSQ3-F1
#
_entry.id   AF-A0A836ZSQ3-F1
#
_cell.length_a   1.000
_cell.length_b   1.000
_cell.length_c   1.000
_cell.angle_alpha   90.00
_cell.angle_beta   90.00
_cell.angle_gamma   90.00
#
_symmetry.space_group_name_H-M   'P 1'
#
loop_
_entity.id
_entity.type
_entity.pdbx_description
1 polymer ?
#
loop_
_entity_poly.entity_id
_entity_poly.type
_entity_poly.pdbx_seq_one_letter_code
_entity_poly.pdbx_strand_id
1 'polypeptide(L)' 'LVPWTETPASIDGVQVEGLQVRWRGPLAVVSWTWADGRCERLHFWPDTLPPPQRRELRLAAQAHAISSRRPLVAP' A
#
# COMPACT_ATOMS: atom_id res chain seq x y z
N LEU A 1 9.89 16.86 16.83
CA LEU A 1 8.75 15.94 16.68
C LEU A 1 8.35 15.97 15.22
N VAL A 2 8.74 14.96 14.43
CA VAL A 2 8.28 14.86 13.04
C VAL A 2 6.78 14.51 13.12
N PRO A 3 5.87 15.32 12.55
CA PRO A 3 4.47 14.94 12.52
C PRO A 3 4.37 13.66 11.71
N TRP A 4 3.90 12.59 12.35
CA TRP A 4 3.45 11.39 11.66
C TRP A 4 2.18 11.79 10.93
N THR A 5 2.29 12.41 9.76
CA THR A 5 1.13 12.63 8.93
C THR A 5 0.74 11.27 8.38
N GLU A 6 -0.43 10.78 8.77
CA GLU A 6 -1.11 9.70 8.07
C GLU A 6 -1.52 10.24 6.71
N THR A 7 -0.55 10.41 5.81
CA THR A 7 -0.86 10.88 4.46
C THR A 7 -1.60 9.74 3.78
N PRO A 8 -2.85 9.94 3.36
CA PRO A 8 -3.60 8.88 2.69
C PRO A 8 -2.86 8.46 1.42
N ALA A 9 -2.98 7.17 1.10
CA ALA A 9 -2.30 6.58 -0.04
C ALA A 9 -2.83 7.20 -1.34
N SER A 10 -1.93 7.41 -2.31
CA SER A 10 -2.31 7.92 -3.62
C SER A 10 -1.64 7.16 -4.76
N ILE A 11 -2.34 7.10 -5.90
CA ILE A 11 -1.86 6.59 -7.18
C ILE A 11 -1.93 7.75 -8.16
N ASP A 12 -0.80 8.11 -8.78
CA ASP A 12 -0.68 9.26 -9.69
C ASP A 12 -1.26 10.56 -9.12
N GLY A 13 -1.12 10.77 -7.80
CA GLY A 13 -1.62 11.93 -7.07
C GLY A 13 -3.11 11.85 -6.68
N VAL A 14 -3.84 10.82 -7.10
CA VAL A 14 -5.25 10.61 -6.76
C VAL A 14 -5.34 9.73 -5.52
N GLN A 15 -6.14 10.14 -4.54
CA GLN A 15 -6.32 9.40 -3.29
C GLN A 15 -7.05 8.08 -3.52
N VAL A 16 -6.57 7.04 -2.84
CA VAL A 16 -7.14 5.69 -2.91
C VAL A 16 -7.37 5.14 -1.51
N GLU A 17 -8.37 4.27 -1.40
CA GLU A 17 -8.72 3.60 -0.16
C GLU A 17 -8.24 2.15 -0.16
N GLY A 18 -8.06 1.61 1.04
CA GLY A 18 -7.78 0.18 1.23
C GLY A 18 -6.52 -0.30 0.50
N LEU A 19 -5.49 0.55 0.35
CA LEU A 19 -4.24 0.15 -0.30
C LEU A 19 -3.61 -1.04 0.44
N GLN A 20 -3.45 -2.14 -0.27
CA GLN A 20 -2.86 -3.37 0.25
C GLN A 20 -1.76 -3.87 -0.67
N VAL A 21 -0.69 -4.37 -0.05
CA VAL A 21 0.40 -5.05 -0.76
C VAL A 21 0.53 -6.48 -0.24
N ARG A 22 0.36 -7.46 -1.12
CA ARG A 22 0.52 -8.88 -0.82
C ARG A 22 1.72 -9.46 -1.55
N TRP A 23 2.56 -10.19 -0.82
CA TRP A 23 3.78 -10.81 -1.34
C TRP A 23 3.58 -12.32 -1.57
N ARG A 24 4.10 -12.84 -2.69
CA ARG A 24 4.19 -14.29 -2.97
C ARG A 24 5.58 -14.60 -3.52
N GLY A 25 6.53 -14.87 -2.63
CA GLY A 25 7.94 -14.95 -2.99
C GLY A 25 8.43 -13.60 -3.54
N PRO A 26 9.03 -13.54 -4.74
CA PRO A 26 9.49 -12.29 -5.36
C PRO A 26 8.36 -11.49 -6.04
N LEU A 27 7.15 -12.05 -6.15
CA LEU A 27 5.99 -11.39 -6.73
C LEU A 27 5.31 -10.48 -5.72
N ALA A 28 4.91 -9.28 -6.15
CA ALA A 28 4.08 -8.38 -5.35
C ALA A 28 2.76 -8.10 -6.08
N VAL A 29 1.68 -8.07 -5.31
CA VAL A 29 0.37 -7.67 -5.77
C VAL A 29 -0.06 -6.46 -4.96
N VAL A 30 -0.31 -5.35 -5.65
CA VAL A 30 -0.80 -4.11 -5.04
C VAL A 30 -2.25 -3.95 -5.44
N SER A 31 -3.17 -3.73 -4.50
CA SER A 31 -4.57 -3.46 -4.81
C SER A 31 -5.12 -2.32 -3.97
N TRP A 32 -6.08 -1.60 -4.52
CA TRP A 32 -6.74 -0.47 -3.89
C TRP A 32 -8.16 -0.31 -4.43
N THR A 33 -8.92 0.57 -3.79
CA THR A 33 -10.25 0.97 -4.21
C THR A 33 -10.25 2.48 -4.49
N TRP A 34 -10.78 2.87 -5.64
CA TRP A 34 -11.03 4.27 -5.97
C TRP A 34 -12.21 4.81 -5.16
N ALA A 35 -12.33 6.14 -5.06
CA ALA A 35 -13.44 6.78 -4.37
C ALA A 35 -14.82 6.45 -4.96
N ASP A 36 -14.89 6.03 -6.23
CA ASP A 36 -16.10 5.55 -6.91
C ASP A 36 -16.44 4.08 -6.60
N GLY A 37 -15.65 3.42 -5.74
CA GLY A 37 -15.80 2.03 -5.34
C GLY A 37 -15.15 1.02 -6.30
N ARG A 38 -14.53 1.46 -7.40
CA ARG A 38 -13.85 0.55 -8.34
C ARG A 38 -12.57 0.00 -7.71
N CYS A 39 -12.43 -1.32 -7.71
CA CYS A 39 -11.21 -1.99 -7.24
C CYS A 39 -10.22 -2.18 -8.38
N GLU A 40 -8.96 -1.83 -8.15
CA GLU A 40 -7.86 -2.06 -9.09
C GLU A 40 -6.71 -2.84 -8.46
N ARG A 41 -5.88 -3.44 -9.32
CA ARG A 41 -4.75 -4.26 -8.91
C ARG A 41 -3.62 -4.24 -9.93
N LEU A 42 -2.40 -4.09 -9.43
CA LEU A 42 -1.16 -4.27 -10.17
C LEU A 42 -0.44 -5.53 -9.72
N HIS A 43 0.15 -6.24 -10.68
CA HIS A 43 1.00 -7.41 -10.47
C HIS A 43 2.41 -7.06 -10.89
N PHE A 44 3.31 -7.06 -9.92
CA PHE A 44 4.73 -6.81 -10.14
C PHE A 44 5.49 -8.14 -10.17
N TRP A 45 6.00 -8.46 -11.35
CA TRP A 45 6.90 -9.57 -11.59
C TRP A 45 8.34 -9.20 -11.24
N PRO A 46 9.23 -10.18 -10.95
CA PRO A 46 10.59 -9.91 -10.48
C PRO A 46 11.46 -9.10 -11.45
N ASP A 47 11.13 -9.16 -12.74
CA ASP A 47 11.71 -8.40 -13.86
C ASP A 47 11.18 -6.96 -13.93
N THR A 48 9.90 -6.74 -13.62
CA THR A 48 9.28 -5.40 -13.60
C THR A 48 9.50 -4.62 -12.30
N LEU A 49 9.87 -5.30 -11.22
CA LEU A 49 10.15 -4.70 -9.92
C LEU A 49 11.51 -5.20 -9.39
N PRO A 50 12.60 -4.49 -9.73
CA PRO A 50 13.95 -4.82 -9.32
C PRO A 50 14.13 -4.93 -7.79
N PRO A 51 15.16 -5.63 -7.30
CA PRO A 51 15.36 -5.86 -5.86
C PRO A 51 15.34 -4.62 -4.96
N PRO A 52 15.96 -3.47 -5.33
CA PRO A 52 15.90 -2.27 -4.50
C PRO A 52 14.48 -1.74 -4.35
N GLN A 53 13.73 -1.64 -5.46
CA GLN A 53 12.35 -1.15 -5.46
C GLN A 53 11.40 -2.11 -4.72
N ARG A 54 11.63 -3.43 -4.79
CA ARG A 54 10.90 -4.38 -3.95
C ARG A 54 11.11 -4.10 -2.47
N ARG A 55 12.35 -3.84 -2.04
CA ARG A 55 12.66 -3.54 -0.65
C ARG A 55 11.97 -2.26 -0.21
N GLU A 56 12.03 -1.21 -1.02
CA GLU A 56 11.35 0.06 -0.77
C GLU A 56 9.83 -0.13 -0.62
N LEU A 57 9.19 -0.81 -1.58
CA LEU A 57 7.76 -1.11 -1.52
C LEU A 57 7.40 -1.91 -0.26
N ARG A 58 8.24 -2.86 0.14
CA ARG A 58 8.07 -3.65 1.36
C ARG A 58 8.07 -2.78 2.61
N LEU A 59 8.99 -1.81 2.68
CA LEU A 59 9.11 -0.90 3.80
C LEU A 59 7.92 0.07 3.86
N ALA A 60 7.57 0.65 2.71
CA ALA A 60 6.42 1.55 2.60
C ALA A 60 5.10 0.84 2.99
N ALA A 61 4.88 -0.39 2.52
CA ALA A 61 3.68 -1.16 2.85
C ALA A 61 3.60 -1.52 4.35
N GLN A 62 4.73 -1.86 4.98
CA GLN A 62 4.77 -2.13 6.42
C GLN A 62 4.47 -0.86 7.24
N ALA A 63 5.06 0.27 6.87
CA ALA A 63 4.77 1.55 7.50
C ALA A 63 3.30 1.95 7.34
N HIS A 64 2.73 1.76 6.14
CA HIS A 64 1.33 2.04 5.86
C HIS A 64 0.39 1.14 6.67
N ALA A 65 0.65 -0.16 6.75
CA ALA A 65 -0.18 -1.10 7.52
C ALA A 65 -0.17 -0.79 9.04
N ILE A 66 0.96 -0.27 9.56
CA ILE A 66 1.05 0.18 10.95
C ILE A 66 0.19 1.44 11.16
N SER A 67 0.26 2.41 10.24
CA SER A 67 -0.55 3.64 10.29
C SER A 67 -2.04 3.37 10.09
N SER A 68 -2.41 2.49 9.16
CA SER A 68 -3.81 2.21 8.82
C SER A 68 -4.54 1.34 9.85
N ARG A 69 -3.85 0.86 10.89
CA ARG A 69 -4.43 0.00 11.93
C ARG A 69 -5.28 0.87 12.86
N ARG A 70 -6.50 1.19 12.42
CA ARG A 70 -7.50 1.90 13.23
C ARG A 70 -7.66 1.16 14.57
N PRO A 71 -7.59 1.84 15.73
CA PRO A 71 -7.90 1.22 17.01
C PRO A 71 -9.31 0.66 16.94
N LEU A 72 -9.45 -0.65 17.10
CA LEU A 72 -10.74 -1.31 17.25
C LEU A 72 -11.28 -0.92 18.63
N VAL A 73 -12.05 0.17 18.71
CA VAL A 73 -12.84 0.48 19.90
C VAL A 73 -14.10 -0.40 19.81
N ALA A 74 -14.24 -1.33 20.75
CA ALA A 74 -15.45 -2.12 20.93
C ALA A 74 -16.58 -1.24 21.54
N PRO A 75 -17.85 -1.48 21.21
CA PRO A 75 -19.00 -0.70 21.71
C PRO A 75 -19.32 -0.96 23.19
#